data_AF-A0A355BKU4-F1
#
_entry.id   AF-A0A355BKU4-F1
#
_cell.length_a   1.000
_cell.length_b   1.000
_cell.length_c   1.000
_cell.angle_alpha   90.00
_cell.angle_beta   90.00
_cell.angle_gamma   90.00
#
_symmetry.space_group_name_H-M   'P 1'
#
loop_
_entity.id
_entity.type
_entity.pdbx_description
1 polymer ?
#
loop_
_entity_poly.entity_id
_entity_poly.type
_entity_poly.pdbx_seq_one_letter_code
_entity_poly.pdbx_strand_id
1 'polypeptide(L)'
;MTWLHLRTCHWCHVTERESFEDAAVAAALNNAFVCIKVDREERPDIDTVYMNVCQALTGSGGWPLTIIMTPDKQPFYAGTYFPPHSQFGRPGLVELAKAITQAWHDNRPDLLKRADQIAQRLQAATAPVMCETALDKSTLDKAYEYFKRAFDPTYGGFGRAPKFPSPHNLCFLLRYWLRTGEADALQMVVTTLEQMQRGGVYDQIGGGFHRYSTDREWLVPHFEKMLYDQAMLAIAYTEAWQATQRADFAQTAKAILDYVLRDMQAPAGGFYSAEDADSEGEEGKFYVWTLAEVRQALTPEETQLAIKVFDISEAGNYLEEATGERKGTNILHLPGPLAELAQEYGLSEGELHKQLQQIRQKLFAAREPRVHPFKDTKILTDWNGLMLAALALAGRALGEERFLQAATDCIRFVREQLTTKAGKLYKRWREGEAALPAQLDDYAFLIWGLIELHSATQDPQYLAWALELQGILVQHYWDEGQGGFFLTANDAEELLMRPKEIYDGAIPSGNSVAMLNSLRLARLTGQSKLEEYAMGIWRAFASQIAQQPAAYSFALSALDFALGPAQE
;
A
#
# COMPACT_ATOMS: atom_id res chain seq x y z
N MET A 1 17.68 6.75 20.66
CA MET A 1 17.44 7.07 19.24
C MET A 1 16.63 5.93 18.67
N THR A 2 15.47 6.23 18.11
CA THR A 2 14.59 5.26 17.50
C THR A 2 14.61 5.48 16.00
N TRP A 3 14.95 4.44 15.26
CA TRP A 3 14.96 4.43 13.80
C TRP A 3 13.83 3.55 13.29
N LEU A 4 12.90 4.15 12.57
CA LEU A 4 11.79 3.46 11.94
C LEU A 4 12.11 3.22 10.47
N HIS A 5 11.95 1.98 10.04
CA HIS A 5 12.29 1.56 8.70
C HIS A 5 11.20 0.68 8.09
N LEU A 6 11.20 0.65 6.76
CA LEU A 6 10.49 -0.33 5.95
C LEU A 6 11.51 -1.36 5.47
N ARG A 7 11.22 -2.66 5.59
CA ARG A 7 12.21 -3.71 5.25
C ARG A 7 12.57 -3.77 3.78
N THR A 8 11.68 -3.35 2.89
CA THR A 8 11.87 -3.38 1.42
C THR A 8 12.22 -2.01 0.82
N CYS A 9 12.39 -0.97 1.65
CA CYS A 9 12.65 0.37 1.15
C CYS A 9 14.13 0.57 0.84
N HIS A 10 14.42 0.92 -0.42
CA HIS A 10 15.76 1.24 -0.89
C HIS A 10 16.49 2.28 -0.02
N TRP A 11 15.87 3.44 0.25
CA TRP A 11 16.50 4.49 1.08
C TRP A 11 16.73 4.09 2.55
N CYS A 12 15.96 3.12 3.06
CA CYS A 12 16.23 2.53 4.36
C CYS A 12 17.49 1.66 4.31
N HIS A 13 17.69 0.88 3.25
CA HIS A 13 18.92 0.09 3.06
C HIS A 13 20.14 0.94 2.79
N VAL A 14 20.02 2.01 2.00
CA VAL A 14 21.11 2.98 1.81
C VAL A 14 21.58 3.50 3.16
N THR A 15 20.64 3.91 4.03
CA THR A 15 20.98 4.38 5.38
C THR A 15 21.61 3.28 6.24
N GLU A 16 21.09 2.06 6.15
CA GLU A 16 21.64 0.90 6.87
C GLU A 16 23.09 0.63 6.47
N ARG A 17 23.36 0.49 5.16
CA ARG A 17 24.70 0.21 4.61
C ARG A 17 25.68 1.35 4.86
N GLU A 18 25.28 2.60 4.58
CA GLU A 18 26.19 3.75 4.70
C GLU A 18 26.47 4.15 6.15
N SER A 19 25.50 3.97 7.05
CA SER A 19 25.58 4.50 8.42
C SER A 19 25.58 3.42 9.50
N PHE A 20 24.60 2.52 9.53
CA PHE A 20 24.44 1.62 10.69
C PHE A 20 25.33 0.38 10.63
N GLU A 21 25.76 -0.04 9.45
CA GLU A 21 26.76 -1.10 9.25
C GLU A 21 28.20 -0.60 9.41
N ASP A 22 28.43 0.72 9.35
CA ASP A 22 29.74 1.31 9.64
C ASP A 22 30.05 1.26 11.15
N ALA A 23 31.11 0.56 11.51
CA ALA A 23 31.49 0.34 12.91
C ALA A 23 31.82 1.63 13.68
N ALA A 24 32.35 2.65 13.02
CA ALA A 24 32.70 3.92 13.65
C ALA A 24 31.46 4.77 13.91
N VAL A 25 30.53 4.82 12.95
CA VAL A 25 29.23 5.50 13.11
C VAL A 25 28.40 4.80 14.17
N ALA A 26 28.30 3.46 14.11
CA ALA A 26 27.59 2.67 15.10
C ALA A 26 28.16 2.87 16.52
N ALA A 27 29.49 2.92 16.67
CA ALA A 27 30.12 3.21 17.95
C ALA A 27 29.80 4.62 18.46
N ALA A 28 29.81 5.63 17.58
CA ALA A 28 29.43 7.00 17.94
C ALA A 28 27.97 7.08 18.42
N LEU A 29 27.06 6.41 17.73
CA LEU A 29 25.64 6.35 18.08
C LEU A 29 25.40 5.59 19.39
N ASN A 30 26.01 4.42 19.57
CA ASN A 30 25.87 3.61 20.78
C ASN A 30 26.47 4.28 22.04
N ASN A 31 27.49 5.13 21.86
CA ASN A 31 28.03 5.94 22.96
C ASN A 31 27.08 7.09 23.37
N ALA A 32 26.27 7.60 22.44
CA ALA A 32 25.36 8.73 22.68
C ALA A 32 23.94 8.29 23.06
N PHE A 33 23.48 7.15 22.54
CA PHE A 33 22.07 6.75 22.56
C PHE A 33 21.90 5.25 22.83
N VAL A 34 20.77 4.91 23.45
CA VAL A 34 20.17 3.59 23.25
C VAL A 34 19.52 3.58 21.87
N CYS A 35 20.08 2.80 20.94
CA CYS A 35 19.60 2.70 19.56
C CYS A 35 18.55 1.59 19.43
N ILE A 36 17.38 1.94 18.91
CA ILE A 36 16.24 1.02 18.75
C ILE A 36 15.82 1.04 17.27
N LYS A 37 15.87 -0.12 16.61
CA LYS A 37 15.34 -0.33 15.25
C LYS A 37 13.89 -0.81 15.35
N VAL A 38 12.98 -0.13 14.66
CA VAL A 38 11.54 -0.44 14.66
C VAL A 38 11.08 -0.70 13.22
N ASP A 39 10.47 -1.86 13.01
CA ASP A 39 9.82 -2.21 11.75
C ASP A 39 8.43 -1.55 11.72
N ARG A 40 8.21 -0.61 10.78
CA ARG A 40 6.95 0.13 10.70
C ARG A 40 5.76 -0.73 10.28
N GLU A 41 5.99 -1.83 9.56
CA GLU A 41 4.93 -2.74 9.14
C GLU A 41 4.40 -3.54 10.34
N GLU A 42 5.27 -3.81 11.31
CA GLU A 42 4.91 -4.45 12.58
C GLU A 42 4.38 -3.44 13.61
N ARG A 43 4.81 -2.17 13.57
CA ARG A 43 4.44 -1.12 14.52
C ARG A 43 4.01 0.20 13.84
N PRO A 44 2.94 0.20 13.02
CA PRO A 44 2.47 1.42 12.37
C PRO A 44 1.87 2.41 13.38
N ASP A 45 1.48 1.94 14.57
CA ASP A 45 1.14 2.79 15.72
C ASP A 45 2.28 3.71 16.13
N ILE A 46 3.50 3.17 16.22
CA ILE A 46 4.70 3.95 16.51
C ILE A 46 5.03 4.87 15.33
N ASP A 47 4.94 4.35 14.10
CA ASP A 47 5.19 5.10 12.87
C ASP A 47 4.29 6.33 12.76
N THR A 48 2.97 6.17 12.86
CA THR A 48 2.01 7.26 12.81
C THR A 48 2.29 8.34 13.87
N VAL A 49 2.49 7.94 15.13
CA VAL A 49 2.75 8.90 16.22
C VAL A 49 3.99 9.73 15.92
N TYR A 50 5.08 9.09 15.52
CA TYR A 50 6.35 9.78 15.35
C TYR A 50 6.54 10.42 13.97
N MET A 51 5.80 9.99 12.95
CA MET A 51 5.70 10.71 11.68
C MET A 51 5.01 12.06 11.89
N ASN A 52 3.93 12.10 12.68
CA ASN A 52 3.27 13.34 13.08
C ASN A 52 4.20 14.27 13.87
N VAL A 53 5.05 13.70 14.73
CA VAL A 53 6.12 14.46 15.42
C VAL A 53 7.10 15.06 14.41
N CYS A 54 7.57 14.27 13.43
CA CYS A 54 8.51 14.74 12.41
C CYS A 54 7.91 15.89 11.60
N GLN A 55 6.70 15.71 11.08
CA GLN A 55 5.99 16.75 10.32
C GLN A 55 5.78 18.03 11.15
N ALA A 56 5.44 17.90 12.44
CA ALA A 56 5.30 19.05 13.33
C ALA A 56 6.62 19.79 13.59
N LEU A 57 7.76 19.11 13.50
CA LEU A 57 9.10 19.68 13.73
C LEU A 57 9.76 20.24 12.48
N THR A 58 9.64 19.55 11.35
CA THR A 58 10.39 19.85 10.12
C THR A 58 9.50 20.40 9.01
N GLY A 59 8.17 20.30 9.14
CA GLY A 59 7.20 20.63 8.10
C GLY A 59 7.04 19.55 7.02
N SER A 60 7.81 18.46 7.09
CA SER A 60 7.73 17.33 6.16
C SER A 60 7.98 16.00 6.87
N GLY A 61 7.68 14.89 6.21
CA GLY A 61 7.88 13.56 6.73
C GLY A 61 8.31 12.60 5.63
N GLY A 62 8.78 11.43 6.02
CA GLY A 62 9.19 10.39 5.09
C GLY A 62 10.04 9.33 5.78
N TRP A 63 10.34 8.28 5.02
CA TRP A 63 11.22 7.21 5.47
C TRP A 63 12.57 7.29 4.74
N PRO A 64 13.67 6.85 5.36
CA PRO A 64 13.79 6.38 6.76
C PRO A 64 13.49 7.48 7.78
N LEU A 65 12.92 7.13 8.93
CA LEU A 65 12.55 8.09 9.96
C LEU A 65 13.42 7.91 11.21
N THR A 66 14.09 8.98 11.63
CA THR A 66 14.94 9.01 12.83
C THR A 66 14.32 9.91 13.88
N ILE A 67 14.14 9.37 15.09
CA ILE A 67 13.58 10.09 16.24
C ILE A 67 14.56 10.03 17.41
N ILE A 68 14.74 11.17 18.07
CA ILE A 68 15.51 11.25 19.32
C ILE A 68 14.58 11.80 20.40
N MET A 69 14.51 11.04 21.49
CA MET A 69 13.54 11.22 22.55
C MET A 69 14.17 11.00 23.92
N THR A 70 13.51 11.51 24.95
CA THR A 70 13.88 11.30 26.35
C THR A 70 13.60 9.85 26.78
N PRO A 71 14.16 9.39 27.92
CA PRO A 71 13.80 8.09 28.50
C PRO A 71 12.30 7.91 28.77
N ASP A 72 11.57 9.01 28.95
CA ASP A 72 10.12 9.05 29.16
C ASP A 72 9.32 9.06 27.82
N LYS A 73 9.95 8.62 26.73
CA LYS A 73 9.38 8.52 25.37
C LYS A 73 8.93 9.85 24.74
N GLN A 74 9.37 11.00 25.28
CA GLN A 74 9.03 12.31 24.72
C GLN A 74 10.04 12.74 23.63
N PRO A 75 9.62 12.91 22.37
CA PRO A 75 10.53 13.28 21.30
C PRO A 75 10.90 14.76 21.37
N PHE A 76 12.16 15.07 21.06
CA PHE A 76 12.66 16.45 20.98
C PHE A 76 13.44 16.74 19.68
N TYR A 77 13.72 15.71 18.88
CA TYR A 77 14.34 15.85 17.57
C TYR A 77 13.82 14.75 16.63
N ALA A 78 13.65 15.10 15.36
CA ALA A 78 13.21 14.20 14.31
C ALA A 78 13.78 14.61 12.96
N GLY A 79 13.94 13.65 12.06
CA GLY A 79 14.24 13.90 10.65
C GLY A 79 14.25 12.61 9.87
N THR A 80 14.45 12.72 8.55
CA THR A 80 14.39 11.58 7.65
C THR A 80 15.78 10.96 7.45
N TYR A 81 16.38 11.13 6.26
CA TYR A 81 17.72 10.66 5.96
C TYR A 81 18.78 11.61 6.54
N PHE A 82 19.77 11.03 7.23
CA PHE A 82 20.96 11.71 7.71
C PHE A 82 22.20 10.98 7.18
N PRO A 83 23.13 11.65 6.49
CA PRO A 83 24.36 11.02 6.06
C PRO A 83 25.25 10.65 7.26
N PRO A 84 26.22 9.74 7.11
CA PRO A 84 27.15 9.37 8.18
C PRO A 84 27.87 10.59 8.80
N HIS A 85 28.34 11.46 7.91
CA HIS A 85 29.04 12.71 8.22
C HIS A 85 28.37 13.89 7.53
N SER A 86 28.51 15.06 8.13
CA SER A 86 27.91 16.30 7.64
C SER A 86 28.40 16.64 6.23
N GLN A 87 27.47 16.78 5.29
CA GLN A 87 27.76 17.09 3.88
C GLN A 87 26.75 18.11 3.35
N PHE A 88 27.21 19.04 2.51
CA PHE A 88 26.39 20.03 1.81
C PHE A 88 25.37 20.79 2.72
N GLY A 89 25.78 21.13 3.94
CA GLY A 89 24.93 21.85 4.90
C GLY A 89 23.89 20.98 5.61
N ARG A 90 23.87 19.66 5.38
CA ARG A 90 23.06 18.69 6.13
C ARG A 90 23.87 18.13 7.31
N PRO A 91 23.30 18.07 8.52
CA PRO A 91 23.97 17.46 9.66
C PRO A 91 24.13 15.96 9.45
N GLY A 92 25.32 15.43 9.75
CA GLY A 92 25.59 14.00 9.75
C GLY A 92 25.26 13.34 11.10
N LEU A 93 25.04 12.02 11.09
CA LEU A 93 24.70 11.25 12.29
C LEU A 93 25.76 11.36 13.39
N VAL A 94 27.05 11.30 13.02
CA VAL A 94 28.15 11.39 13.99
C VAL A 94 28.21 12.76 14.66
N GLU A 95 28.04 13.84 13.89
CA GLU A 95 28.04 15.20 14.44
C GLU A 95 26.77 15.48 15.25
N LEU A 96 25.62 14.96 14.79
CA LEU A 96 24.35 15.06 15.51
C LEU A 96 24.44 14.36 16.87
N ALA A 97 25.02 13.16 16.94
CA ALA A 97 25.23 12.42 18.17
C ALA A 97 26.06 13.22 19.19
N LYS A 98 27.17 13.82 18.74
CA LYS A 98 28.01 14.69 19.58
C LYS A 98 27.26 15.93 20.06
N ALA A 99 26.58 16.62 19.16
CA ALA A 99 25.83 17.84 19.48
C ALA A 99 24.72 17.59 20.51
N ILE A 100 23.96 16.50 20.34
CA ILE A 100 22.89 16.14 21.27
C ILE A 100 23.44 15.66 22.61
N THR A 101 24.53 14.88 22.62
CA THR A 101 25.17 14.47 23.87
C THR A 101 25.64 15.68 24.67
N GLN A 102 26.27 16.66 24.03
CA GLN A 102 26.68 17.91 24.69
C GLN A 102 25.47 18.68 25.20
N ALA A 103 24.43 18.87 24.37
CA ALA A 103 23.22 19.58 24.77
C ALA A 103 22.48 18.87 25.93
N TRP A 104 22.54 17.54 25.99
CA TRP A 104 21.95 16.76 27.07
C TRP A 104 22.71 16.91 28.39
N HIS A 105 24.03 17.08 28.36
CA HIS A 105 24.82 17.35 29.56
C HIS A 105 24.72 18.81 30.01
N ASP A 106 24.85 19.76 29.09
CA ASP A 106 24.97 21.18 29.42
C ASP A 106 23.62 21.88 29.56
N ASN A 107 22.63 21.51 28.73
CA ASN A 107 21.38 22.23 28.54
C ASN A 107 20.14 21.32 28.62
N ARG A 108 20.19 20.28 29.46
CA ARG A 108 19.09 19.32 29.64
C ARG A 108 17.72 19.98 29.86
N PRO A 109 17.57 21.02 30.71
CA PRO A 109 16.27 21.63 30.95
C PRO A 109 15.60 22.18 29.69
N ASP A 110 16.39 22.73 28.76
CA ASP A 110 15.86 23.28 27.51
C ASP A 110 15.39 22.18 26.56
N LEU A 111 16.08 21.04 26.52
CA LEU A 111 15.64 19.87 25.73
C LEU A 111 14.32 19.29 26.25
N LEU A 112 14.19 19.15 27.58
CA LEU A 112 12.95 18.69 28.20
C LEU A 112 11.79 19.65 27.93
N LYS A 113 12.03 20.96 28.04
CA LYS A 113 11.03 21.97 27.71
C LYS A 113 10.58 21.90 26.25
N ARG A 114 11.48 21.63 25.30
CA ARG A 114 11.12 21.40 23.89
C ARG A 114 10.29 20.14 23.73
N ALA A 115 10.66 19.06 24.41
CA ALA A 115 9.92 17.80 24.38
C ALA A 115 8.47 17.98 24.87
N ASP A 116 8.28 18.69 25.99
CA ASP A 116 6.95 19.02 26.54
C ASP A 116 6.12 19.87 25.58
N GLN A 117 6.73 20.88 24.94
CA GLN A 117 6.05 21.72 23.95
C GLN A 117 5.57 20.92 22.74
N ILE A 118 6.36 19.94 22.28
CA ILE A 118 5.98 19.05 21.17
C ILE A 118 4.83 18.15 21.59
N ALA A 119 4.91 17.52 22.77
CA ALA A 119 3.86 16.66 23.30
C ALA A 119 2.52 17.41 23.45
N GLN A 120 2.54 18.63 23.98
CA GLN A 120 1.35 19.47 24.11
C GLN A 120 0.73 19.82 22.75
N ARG A 121 1.56 20.15 21.74
CA ARG A 121 1.09 20.45 20.38
C ARG A 121 0.43 19.24 19.72
N LEU A 122 0.99 18.05 19.90
CA LEU A 122 0.43 16.81 19.35
C LEU A 122 -0.91 16.47 19.99
N GLN A 123 -1.01 16.58 21.32
CA GLN A 123 -2.27 16.39 22.03
C GLN A 123 -3.34 17.42 21.60
N ALA A 124 -2.94 18.68 21.38
CA ALA A 124 -3.85 19.70 20.86
C ALA A 124 -4.26 19.46 19.39
N ALA A 125 -3.38 18.89 18.56
CA ALA A 125 -3.70 18.54 17.17
C ALA A 125 -4.70 17.37 17.08
N THR A 126 -4.76 16.51 18.10
CA THR A 126 -5.79 15.47 18.24
C THR A 126 -7.09 15.95 18.89
N ALA A 127 -7.18 17.23 19.29
CA ALA A 127 -8.37 17.76 19.93
C ALA A 127 -9.55 17.83 18.93
N PRO A 128 -10.77 17.47 19.37
CA PRO A 128 -11.91 17.34 18.48
C PRO A 128 -12.29 18.68 17.85
N VAL A 129 -12.32 18.73 16.52
CA VAL A 129 -13.12 19.71 15.79
C VAL A 129 -14.42 19.02 15.40
N MET A 130 -15.32 18.90 16.38
CA MET A 130 -16.71 18.52 16.11
C MET A 130 -17.30 19.56 15.19
N CYS A 131 -17.61 19.16 13.97
CA CYS A 131 -18.18 20.05 12.96
C CYS A 131 -19.48 19.44 12.46
N GLU A 132 -20.57 20.21 12.53
CA GLU A 132 -21.87 19.84 11.95
C GLU A 132 -21.88 19.93 10.41
N THR A 133 -20.72 19.86 9.76
CA THR A 133 -20.67 19.87 8.29
C THR A 133 -21.33 18.59 7.79
N ALA A 134 -22.50 18.74 7.17
CA ALA A 134 -23.13 17.65 6.45
C ALA A 134 -22.29 17.35 5.20
N LEU A 135 -21.74 16.13 5.09
CA LEU A 135 -21.28 15.64 3.80
C LEU A 135 -22.48 15.10 3.04
N ASP A 136 -22.48 15.34 1.75
CA ASP A 136 -23.60 15.00 0.87
C ASP A 136 -23.06 14.74 -0.54
N LYS A 137 -23.96 14.69 -1.52
CA LYS A 137 -23.59 14.53 -2.93
C LYS A 137 -22.57 15.58 -3.40
N SER A 138 -22.67 16.82 -2.92
CA SER A 138 -21.73 17.88 -3.29
C SER A 138 -20.30 17.61 -2.81
N THR A 139 -20.14 16.78 -1.77
CA THR A 139 -18.81 16.35 -1.30
C THR A 139 -18.20 15.34 -2.27
N LEU A 140 -19.00 14.44 -2.84
CA LEU A 140 -18.58 13.53 -3.90
C LEU A 140 -18.18 14.32 -5.16
N ASP A 141 -19.00 15.31 -5.55
CA ASP A 141 -18.74 16.16 -6.72
C ASP A 141 -17.41 16.91 -6.58
N LYS A 142 -17.10 17.44 -5.38
CA LYS A 142 -15.82 18.11 -5.10
C LYS A 142 -14.61 17.18 -5.26
N ALA A 143 -14.72 15.93 -4.84
CA ALA A 143 -13.66 14.94 -5.02
C ALA A 143 -13.45 14.61 -6.49
N TYR A 144 -14.54 14.39 -7.23
CA TYR A 144 -14.50 14.18 -8.68
C TYR A 144 -13.85 15.37 -9.40
N GLU A 145 -14.26 16.60 -9.09
CA GLU A 145 -13.68 17.82 -9.68
C GLU A 145 -12.18 17.97 -9.40
N TYR A 146 -11.73 17.54 -8.22
CA TYR A 146 -10.30 17.46 -7.93
C TYR A 146 -9.60 16.47 -8.85
N PHE A 147 -10.10 15.23 -8.94
CA PHE A 147 -9.50 14.20 -9.79
C PHE A 147 -9.49 14.61 -11.26
N LYS A 148 -10.57 15.21 -11.76
CA LYS A 148 -10.67 15.74 -13.12
C LYS A 148 -9.58 16.76 -13.44
N ARG A 149 -9.24 17.64 -12.49
CA ARG A 149 -8.18 18.65 -12.65
C ARG A 149 -6.78 18.08 -12.51
N ALA A 150 -6.61 17.08 -11.64
CA ALA A 150 -5.33 16.44 -11.38
C ALA A 150 -4.98 15.36 -12.42
N PHE A 151 -5.96 14.89 -13.19
CA PHE A 151 -5.81 13.78 -14.12
C PHE A 151 -4.84 14.09 -15.25
N ASP A 152 -4.01 13.11 -15.55
CA ASP A 152 -3.09 13.13 -16.68
C ASP A 152 -3.73 12.40 -17.88
N PRO A 153 -4.21 13.11 -18.91
CA PRO A 153 -4.88 12.46 -20.03
C PRO A 153 -3.94 11.68 -20.95
N THR A 154 -2.62 11.90 -20.85
CA THR A 154 -1.63 11.22 -21.69
C THR A 154 -1.22 9.89 -21.07
N TYR A 155 -0.83 9.91 -19.79
CA TYR A 155 -0.27 8.75 -19.10
C TYR A 155 -1.17 8.20 -18.00
N GLY A 156 -2.37 8.74 -17.80
CA GLY A 156 -3.25 8.34 -16.71
C GLY A 156 -2.68 8.65 -15.32
N GLY A 157 -3.44 8.35 -14.29
CA GLY A 157 -3.12 8.72 -12.92
C GLY A 157 -3.37 10.20 -12.62
N PHE A 158 -2.98 10.61 -11.42
CA PHE A 158 -3.29 11.94 -10.88
C PHE A 158 -2.02 12.62 -10.37
N GLY A 159 -1.86 13.89 -10.69
CA GLY A 159 -0.71 14.68 -10.29
C GLY A 159 0.52 14.46 -11.19
N ARG A 160 1.69 14.74 -10.62
CA ARG A 160 2.99 14.67 -11.29
C ARG A 160 3.78 13.46 -10.79
N ALA A 161 5.02 13.30 -11.27
CA ALA A 161 5.98 12.36 -10.72
C ALA A 161 6.38 12.74 -9.26
N PRO A 162 6.62 11.75 -8.38
CA PRO A 162 6.38 10.31 -8.57
C PRO A 162 4.89 9.96 -8.59
N LYS A 163 4.50 8.90 -9.30
CA LYS A 163 3.11 8.44 -9.43
C LYS A 163 2.85 7.17 -8.64
N PHE A 164 1.84 7.21 -7.77
CA PHE A 164 1.35 6.07 -6.99
C PHE A 164 0.05 5.50 -7.58
N PRO A 165 -0.15 4.17 -7.57
CA PRO A 165 -1.37 3.57 -8.11
C PRO A 165 -2.68 3.98 -7.41
N SER A 166 -2.63 4.13 -6.07
CA SER A 166 -3.75 4.51 -5.19
C SER A 166 -5.14 3.98 -5.64
N PRO A 167 -5.35 2.66 -5.69
CA PRO A 167 -6.49 2.07 -6.42
C PRO A 167 -7.87 2.42 -5.84
N HIS A 168 -7.92 2.80 -4.56
CA HIS A 168 -9.16 3.27 -3.91
C HIS A 168 -9.71 4.57 -4.53
N ASN A 169 -8.86 5.42 -5.12
CA ASN A 169 -9.31 6.57 -5.90
C ASN A 169 -10.04 6.13 -7.18
N LEU A 170 -9.55 5.08 -7.83
CA LEU A 170 -10.19 4.50 -9.02
C LEU A 170 -11.53 3.84 -8.67
N CYS A 171 -11.58 3.10 -7.56
CA CYS A 171 -12.83 2.50 -7.06
C CYS A 171 -13.88 3.58 -6.78
N PHE A 172 -13.48 4.69 -6.15
CA PHE A 172 -14.36 5.85 -5.94
C PHE A 172 -14.89 6.42 -7.27
N LEU A 173 -14.03 6.63 -8.27
CA LEU A 173 -14.43 7.14 -9.58
C LEU A 173 -15.40 6.21 -10.32
N LEU A 174 -15.25 4.88 -10.18
CA LEU A 174 -16.21 3.90 -10.71
C LEU A 174 -17.58 4.05 -10.06
N ARG A 175 -17.63 4.23 -8.74
CA ARG A 175 -18.88 4.42 -7.99
C ARG A 175 -19.54 5.76 -8.31
N TYR A 176 -18.73 6.80 -8.47
CA TYR A 176 -19.18 8.11 -8.92
C TYR A 176 -19.76 8.06 -10.35
N TRP A 177 -19.09 7.37 -11.27
CA TRP A 177 -19.60 7.13 -12.62
C TRP A 177 -20.94 6.38 -12.58
N LEU A 178 -21.05 5.30 -11.80
CA LEU A 178 -22.29 4.52 -11.68
C LEU A 178 -23.44 5.38 -11.13
N ARG A 179 -23.15 6.32 -10.23
CA ARG A 179 -24.13 7.25 -9.65
C ARG A 179 -24.70 8.24 -10.65
N THR A 180 -23.81 8.84 -11.41
CA THR A 180 -24.05 10.11 -12.11
C THR A 180 -24.15 9.93 -13.62
N GLY A 181 -23.57 8.86 -14.15
CA GLY A 181 -23.37 8.67 -15.59
C GLY A 181 -22.21 9.50 -16.17
N GLU A 182 -21.40 10.17 -15.35
CA GLU A 182 -20.28 11.01 -15.81
C GLU A 182 -19.18 10.18 -16.49
N ALA A 183 -19.19 10.17 -17.84
CA ALA A 183 -18.29 9.34 -18.64
C ALA A 183 -16.80 9.64 -18.41
N ASP A 184 -16.45 10.89 -18.09
CA ASP A 184 -15.08 11.29 -17.77
C ASP A 184 -14.54 10.54 -16.54
N ALA A 185 -15.39 10.24 -15.55
CA ALA A 185 -14.98 9.47 -14.37
C ALA A 185 -14.54 8.05 -14.74
N LEU A 186 -15.31 7.37 -15.61
CA LEU A 186 -14.93 6.05 -16.13
C LEU A 186 -13.68 6.13 -17.01
N GLN A 187 -13.57 7.16 -17.85
CA GLN A 187 -12.42 7.34 -18.74
C GLN A 187 -11.11 7.52 -17.95
N MET A 188 -11.15 8.28 -16.84
CA MET A 188 -9.98 8.44 -15.96
C MET A 188 -9.52 7.09 -15.42
N VAL A 189 -10.45 6.22 -15.00
CA VAL A 189 -10.13 4.87 -14.51
C VAL A 189 -9.52 4.02 -15.61
N VAL A 190 -10.18 3.96 -16.77
CA VAL A 190 -9.75 3.16 -17.92
C VAL A 190 -8.34 3.56 -18.36
N THR A 191 -8.09 4.84 -18.63
CA THR A 191 -6.78 5.32 -19.06
C THR A 191 -5.71 5.04 -18.02
N THR A 192 -6.01 5.23 -16.72
CA THR A 192 -5.03 4.99 -15.65
C THR A 192 -4.63 3.52 -15.58
N LEU A 193 -5.60 2.61 -15.58
CA LEU A 193 -5.35 1.17 -15.52
C LEU A 193 -4.62 0.66 -16.78
N GLU A 194 -4.96 1.16 -17.97
CA GLU A 194 -4.26 0.80 -19.21
C GLU A 194 -2.80 1.24 -19.19
N GLN A 195 -2.54 2.48 -18.77
CA GLN A 195 -1.20 3.04 -18.77
C GLN A 195 -0.31 2.38 -17.72
N MET A 196 -0.86 2.08 -16.53
CA MET A 196 -0.13 1.29 -15.52
C MET A 196 0.17 -0.13 -16.00
N GLN A 197 -0.79 -0.83 -16.62
CA GLN A 197 -0.60 -2.20 -17.14
C GLN A 197 0.46 -2.24 -18.24
N ARG A 198 0.53 -1.20 -19.06
CA ARG A 198 1.52 -1.06 -20.14
C ARG A 198 2.87 -0.57 -19.65
N GLY A 199 2.93 0.13 -18.53
CA GLY A 199 4.15 0.68 -17.97
C GLY A 199 5.13 -0.39 -17.48
N GLY A 200 6.30 0.08 -17.06
CA GLY A 200 7.29 -0.73 -16.34
C GLY A 200 6.92 -0.98 -14.88
N VAL A 201 5.93 -0.26 -14.33
CA VAL A 201 5.35 -0.55 -13.01
C VAL A 201 4.63 -1.91 -12.97
N TYR A 202 4.17 -2.43 -14.11
CA TYR A 202 3.69 -3.80 -14.24
C TYR A 202 4.81 -4.71 -14.75
N ASP A 203 5.09 -5.80 -14.05
CA ASP A 203 6.08 -6.79 -14.50
C ASP A 203 5.55 -7.54 -15.72
N GLN A 204 5.98 -7.11 -16.91
CA GLN A 204 5.53 -7.64 -18.20
C GLN A 204 5.82 -9.13 -18.40
N ILE A 205 6.68 -9.74 -17.59
CA ILE A 205 7.12 -11.14 -17.71
C ILE A 205 6.50 -12.01 -16.62
N GLY A 206 6.63 -11.59 -15.35
CA GLY A 206 6.16 -12.37 -14.19
C GLY A 206 4.77 -12.01 -13.70
N GLY A 207 4.20 -10.88 -14.11
CA GLY A 207 2.98 -10.33 -13.53
C GLY A 207 3.21 -9.70 -12.16
N GLY A 208 2.12 -9.15 -11.61
CA GLY A 208 2.17 -8.31 -10.42
C GLY A 208 2.72 -6.90 -10.70
N PHE A 209 2.43 -5.99 -9.78
CA PHE A 209 2.81 -4.60 -9.86
C PHE A 209 3.93 -4.27 -8.87
N HIS A 210 4.87 -3.45 -9.32
CA HIS A 210 5.78 -2.72 -8.45
C HIS A 210 5.03 -1.57 -7.75
N ARG A 211 5.56 -1.08 -6.64
CA ARG A 211 4.81 -0.20 -5.72
C ARG A 211 4.42 1.15 -6.32
N TYR A 212 5.34 1.83 -6.99
CA TYR A 212 5.07 3.14 -7.62
C TYR A 212 6.10 3.47 -8.71
N SER A 213 5.78 4.45 -9.55
CA SER A 213 6.70 4.95 -10.58
C SER A 213 7.37 6.25 -10.14
N THR A 214 8.67 6.38 -10.38
CA THR A 214 9.42 7.62 -10.14
C THR A 214 9.16 8.67 -11.21
N ASP A 215 8.69 8.25 -12.38
CA ASP A 215 8.37 9.11 -13.51
C ASP A 215 6.86 9.31 -13.73
N ARG A 216 6.52 10.09 -14.75
CA ARG A 216 5.13 10.40 -15.12
C ARG A 216 4.53 9.30 -16.01
N GLU A 217 5.38 8.58 -16.73
CA GLU A 217 5.08 7.62 -17.78
C GLU A 217 4.65 6.24 -17.26
N TRP A 218 4.85 5.98 -15.96
CA TRP A 218 4.76 4.64 -15.35
C TRP A 218 5.88 3.69 -15.81
N LEU A 219 6.99 4.22 -16.34
CA LEU A 219 8.06 3.42 -16.92
C LEU A 219 9.07 2.99 -15.86
N VAL A 220 9.54 3.88 -14.98
CA VAL A 220 10.59 3.58 -14.00
C VAL A 220 9.99 3.26 -12.62
N PRO A 221 9.85 1.98 -12.23
CA PRO A 221 9.32 1.63 -10.92
C PRO A 221 10.38 1.76 -9.82
N HIS A 222 9.93 1.92 -8.58
CA HIS A 222 10.63 1.27 -7.47
C HIS A 222 10.22 -0.19 -7.42
N PHE A 223 11.19 -1.09 -7.59
CA PHE A 223 10.93 -2.49 -7.93
C PHE A 223 10.35 -3.35 -6.80
N GLU A 224 10.14 -2.79 -5.62
CA GLU A 224 9.45 -3.46 -4.51
C GLU A 224 8.02 -3.85 -4.91
N LYS A 225 7.59 -5.06 -4.54
CA LYS A 225 6.22 -5.55 -4.75
C LYS A 225 5.57 -5.84 -3.42
N MET A 226 4.52 -5.09 -3.10
CA MET A 226 3.82 -5.20 -1.83
C MET A 226 2.50 -5.95 -1.98
N LEU A 227 2.14 -6.78 -1.00
CA LEU A 227 0.89 -7.56 -1.02
C LEU A 227 -0.34 -6.67 -1.11
N TYR A 228 -0.34 -5.55 -0.37
CA TYR A 228 -1.47 -4.62 -0.36
C TYR A 228 -1.68 -3.92 -1.72
N ASP A 229 -0.60 -3.64 -2.46
CA ASP A 229 -0.69 -3.05 -3.80
C ASP A 229 -1.30 -4.06 -4.76
N GLN A 230 -0.88 -5.33 -4.69
CA GLN A 230 -1.49 -6.41 -5.48
C GLN A 230 -2.97 -6.55 -5.18
N ALA A 231 -3.36 -6.58 -3.90
CA ALA A 231 -4.75 -6.73 -3.49
C ALA A 231 -5.63 -5.58 -4.02
N MET A 232 -5.22 -4.34 -3.77
CA MET A 232 -6.00 -3.17 -4.16
C MET A 232 -6.06 -2.97 -5.68
N LEU A 233 -4.99 -3.30 -6.41
CA LEU A 233 -5.00 -3.27 -7.88
C LEU A 233 -5.86 -4.39 -8.46
N ALA A 234 -5.80 -5.61 -7.93
CA ALA A 234 -6.67 -6.70 -8.37
C ALA A 234 -8.16 -6.34 -8.19
N ILE A 235 -8.51 -5.66 -7.09
CA ILE A 235 -9.86 -5.10 -6.88
C ILE A 235 -10.20 -4.09 -7.97
N ALA A 236 -9.36 -3.08 -8.20
CA ALA A 236 -9.63 -2.03 -9.18
C ALA A 236 -9.76 -2.57 -10.61
N TYR A 237 -8.90 -3.51 -11.04
CA TYR A 237 -9.02 -4.16 -12.34
C TYR A 237 -10.27 -5.05 -12.44
N THR A 238 -10.66 -5.72 -11.35
CA THR A 238 -11.89 -6.53 -11.33
C THR A 238 -13.13 -5.64 -11.45
N GLU A 239 -13.21 -4.55 -10.69
CA GLU A 239 -14.32 -3.59 -10.76
C GLU A 239 -14.35 -2.89 -12.14
N ALA A 240 -13.20 -2.55 -12.72
CA ALA A 240 -13.12 -1.98 -14.07
C ALA A 240 -13.59 -2.97 -15.15
N TRP A 241 -13.27 -4.26 -15.01
CA TRP A 241 -13.84 -5.30 -15.86
C TRP A 241 -15.36 -5.38 -15.71
N GLN A 242 -15.91 -5.33 -14.49
CA GLN A 242 -17.36 -5.31 -14.29
C GLN A 242 -18.02 -4.11 -14.97
N ALA A 243 -17.41 -2.92 -14.85
CA ALA A 243 -17.92 -1.68 -15.42
C ALA A 243 -17.86 -1.64 -16.96
N THR A 244 -16.81 -2.21 -17.56
CA THR A 244 -16.52 -2.04 -19.00
C THR A 244 -16.68 -3.31 -19.84
N GLN A 245 -16.71 -4.48 -19.21
CA GLN A 245 -16.67 -5.81 -19.84
C GLN A 245 -15.44 -6.05 -20.72
N ARG A 246 -14.37 -5.26 -20.54
CA ARG A 246 -13.13 -5.39 -21.30
C ARG A 246 -12.25 -6.53 -20.81
N ALA A 247 -11.93 -7.46 -21.72
CA ALA A 247 -11.20 -8.69 -21.38
C ALA A 247 -9.80 -8.47 -20.82
N ASP A 248 -9.10 -7.40 -21.22
CA ASP A 248 -7.75 -7.07 -20.77
C ASP A 248 -7.70 -6.70 -19.28
N PHE A 249 -8.73 -6.05 -18.73
CA PHE A 249 -8.81 -5.82 -17.28
C PHE A 249 -9.02 -7.12 -16.49
N ALA A 250 -9.88 -8.00 -16.98
CA ALA A 250 -10.06 -9.33 -16.41
C ALA A 250 -8.75 -10.14 -16.42
N GLN A 251 -8.02 -10.11 -17.54
CA GLN A 251 -6.73 -10.79 -17.68
C GLN A 251 -5.68 -10.20 -16.74
N THR A 252 -5.64 -8.88 -16.58
CA THR A 252 -4.70 -8.21 -15.68
C THR A 252 -5.00 -8.55 -14.22
N ALA A 253 -6.27 -8.53 -13.80
CA ALA A 253 -6.67 -8.98 -12.46
C ALA A 253 -6.23 -10.42 -12.19
N LYS A 254 -6.43 -11.34 -13.15
CA LYS A 254 -5.96 -12.73 -13.05
C LYS A 254 -4.44 -12.80 -12.93
N ALA A 255 -3.71 -12.06 -13.76
CA ALA A 255 -2.24 -12.08 -13.75
C ALA A 255 -1.65 -11.55 -12.43
N ILE A 256 -2.28 -10.54 -11.81
CA ILE A 256 -1.89 -10.06 -10.48
C ILE A 256 -2.07 -11.19 -9.44
N LEU A 257 -3.25 -11.80 -9.41
CA LEU A 257 -3.55 -12.87 -8.45
C LEU A 257 -2.72 -14.14 -8.71
N ASP A 258 -2.40 -14.44 -9.96
CA ASP A 258 -1.52 -15.54 -10.34
C ASP A 258 -0.10 -15.35 -9.80
N TYR A 259 0.44 -14.14 -9.88
CA TYR A 259 1.69 -13.77 -9.23
C TYR A 259 1.60 -13.98 -7.71
N VAL A 260 0.54 -13.50 -7.06
CA VAL A 260 0.37 -13.65 -5.61
C VAL A 260 0.32 -15.12 -5.19
N LEU A 261 -0.46 -15.96 -5.90
CA LEU A 261 -0.56 -17.38 -5.60
C LEU A 261 0.77 -18.11 -5.85
N ARG A 262 1.51 -17.74 -6.89
CA ARG A 262 2.78 -18.38 -7.26
C ARG A 262 3.90 -18.00 -6.29
N ASP A 263 4.04 -16.71 -5.99
CA ASP A 263 5.26 -16.18 -5.36
C ASP A 263 5.03 -15.75 -3.91
N MET A 264 3.83 -15.27 -3.55
CA MET A 264 3.58 -14.68 -2.23
C MET A 264 2.80 -15.60 -1.29
N GLN A 265 2.21 -16.69 -1.78
CA GLN A 265 1.44 -17.60 -0.92
C GLN A 265 2.37 -18.50 -0.08
N ALA A 266 2.20 -18.45 1.23
CA ALA A 266 2.85 -19.37 2.15
C ALA A 266 2.21 -20.76 2.05
N PRO A 267 2.98 -21.85 2.21
CA PRO A 267 2.43 -23.22 2.20
C PRO A 267 1.32 -23.46 3.24
N ALA A 268 1.27 -22.66 4.31
CA ALA A 268 0.26 -22.74 5.35
C ALA A 268 -1.08 -22.04 4.99
N GLY A 269 -1.13 -21.29 3.89
CA GLY A 269 -2.35 -20.68 3.33
C GLY A 269 -2.40 -19.16 3.35
N GLY A 270 -1.71 -18.50 4.29
CA GLY A 270 -1.57 -17.04 4.32
C GLY A 270 -0.61 -16.50 3.26
N PHE A 271 -0.48 -15.19 3.16
CA PHE A 271 0.34 -14.50 2.16
C PHE A 271 1.44 -13.65 2.82
N TYR A 272 2.64 -13.77 2.26
CA TYR A 272 3.82 -12.99 2.62
C TYR A 272 3.63 -11.50 2.27
N SER A 273 4.33 -10.62 2.98
CA SER A 273 4.03 -9.19 2.95
C SER A 273 4.58 -8.50 1.70
N ALA A 274 5.82 -8.82 1.30
CA ALA A 274 6.49 -8.10 0.22
C ALA A 274 7.69 -8.83 -0.39
N GLU A 275 8.07 -8.39 -1.58
CA GLU A 275 9.37 -8.64 -2.21
C GLU A 275 10.14 -7.31 -2.32
N ASP A 276 11.44 -7.39 -2.03
CA ASP A 276 12.37 -6.28 -2.00
C ASP A 276 12.60 -5.64 -3.38
N ALA A 277 13.04 -4.39 -3.40
CA ALA A 277 13.42 -3.69 -4.63
C ALA A 277 14.82 -4.12 -5.11
N ASP A 278 15.72 -4.43 -4.17
CA ASP A 278 17.11 -4.81 -4.44
C ASP A 278 17.25 -6.32 -4.70
N SER A 279 18.11 -6.68 -5.66
CA SER A 279 18.71 -8.00 -5.76
C SER A 279 20.21 -7.88 -6.02
N GLU A 280 21.01 -8.68 -5.30
CA GLU A 280 22.48 -8.57 -5.31
C GLU A 280 23.00 -7.16 -4.96
N GLY A 281 22.23 -6.40 -4.17
CA GLY A 281 22.58 -5.04 -3.75
C GLY A 281 22.30 -3.94 -4.80
N GLU A 282 21.70 -4.30 -5.94
CA GLU A 282 21.30 -3.38 -7.01
C GLU A 282 19.77 -3.37 -7.18
N GLU A 283 19.17 -2.19 -7.20
CA GLU A 283 17.72 -2.03 -7.38
C GLU A 283 17.29 -2.52 -8.78
N GLY A 284 16.26 -3.36 -8.84
CA GLY A 284 15.65 -3.79 -10.09
C GLY A 284 16.44 -4.80 -10.93
N LYS A 285 17.66 -5.19 -10.53
CA LYS A 285 18.56 -6.10 -11.28
C LYS A 285 17.88 -7.39 -11.73
N PHE A 286 17.02 -7.96 -10.88
CA PHE A 286 16.25 -9.16 -11.21
C PHE A 286 15.31 -8.97 -12.41
N TYR A 287 14.73 -7.78 -12.54
CA TYR A 287 13.62 -7.48 -13.47
C TYR A 287 14.06 -6.91 -14.82
N VAL A 288 15.20 -6.23 -14.88
CA VAL A 288 15.69 -5.58 -16.11
C VAL A 288 16.40 -6.55 -17.06
N TRP A 289 16.48 -6.18 -18.34
CA TRP A 289 17.01 -7.03 -19.40
C TRP A 289 17.98 -6.31 -20.33
N THR A 290 19.11 -6.93 -20.62
CA THR A 290 19.95 -6.56 -21.76
C THR A 290 19.43 -7.21 -23.05
N LEU A 291 19.72 -6.61 -24.21
CA LEU A 291 19.35 -7.21 -25.49
C LEU A 291 20.07 -8.55 -25.73
N ALA A 292 21.27 -8.73 -25.17
CA ALA A 292 22.02 -9.98 -25.24
C ALA A 292 21.29 -11.13 -24.52
N GLU A 293 20.74 -10.89 -23.33
CA GLU A 293 19.97 -11.90 -22.58
C GLU A 293 18.69 -12.30 -23.32
N VAL A 294 18.01 -11.33 -23.94
CA VAL A 294 16.80 -11.59 -24.75
C VAL A 294 17.13 -12.46 -25.95
N ARG A 295 18.23 -12.16 -26.67
CA ARG A 295 18.73 -12.97 -27.80
C ARG A 295 19.12 -14.39 -27.39
N GLN A 296 19.58 -14.58 -26.15
CA GLN A 296 19.94 -15.91 -25.63
C GLN A 296 18.70 -16.74 -25.29
N ALA A 297 17.63 -16.11 -24.82
CA ALA A 297 16.40 -16.78 -24.39
C ALA A 297 15.43 -17.11 -25.54
N LEU A 298 15.49 -16.38 -26.66
CA LEU A 298 14.49 -16.41 -27.73
C LEU A 298 15.09 -16.80 -29.09
N THR A 299 14.26 -17.29 -30.02
CA THR A 299 14.70 -17.45 -31.42
C THR A 299 14.93 -16.07 -32.08
N PRO A 300 15.62 -16.00 -33.22
CA PRO A 300 15.80 -14.73 -33.93
C PRO A 300 14.49 -14.01 -34.26
N GLU A 301 13.44 -14.73 -34.68
CA GLU A 301 12.13 -14.18 -35.02
C GLU A 301 11.41 -13.65 -33.76
N GLU A 302 11.42 -14.44 -32.69
CA GLU A 302 10.85 -14.06 -31.39
C GLU A 302 11.57 -12.85 -30.80
N THR A 303 12.89 -12.77 -30.98
CA THR A 303 13.71 -11.64 -30.53
C THR A 303 13.29 -10.35 -31.25
N GLN A 304 13.09 -10.39 -32.57
CA GLN A 304 12.66 -9.19 -33.32
C GLN A 304 11.29 -8.71 -32.86
N LEU A 305 10.36 -9.64 -32.63
CA LEU A 305 9.06 -9.31 -32.09
C LEU A 305 9.19 -8.71 -30.67
N ALA A 306 9.97 -9.34 -29.78
CA ALA A 306 10.18 -8.87 -28.42
C ALA A 306 10.81 -7.46 -28.36
N ILE A 307 11.79 -7.17 -29.23
CA ILE A 307 12.41 -5.85 -29.37
C ILE A 307 11.34 -4.79 -29.63
N LYS A 308 10.45 -5.06 -30.59
CA LYS A 308 9.42 -4.11 -31.01
C LYS A 308 8.31 -3.97 -29.96
N VAL A 309 7.89 -5.07 -29.35
CA VAL A 309 6.80 -5.09 -28.36
C VAL A 309 7.20 -4.41 -27.07
N PHE A 310 8.43 -4.69 -26.58
CA PHE A 310 8.88 -4.25 -25.27
C PHE A 310 9.81 -3.03 -25.29
N ASP A 311 9.96 -2.40 -26.47
CA ASP A 311 10.87 -1.27 -26.71
C ASP A 311 12.29 -1.51 -26.19
N ILE A 312 12.87 -2.64 -26.62
CA ILE A 312 14.21 -3.07 -26.17
C ILE A 312 15.27 -2.44 -27.07
N SER A 313 16.26 -1.77 -26.48
CA SER A 313 17.38 -1.20 -27.20
C SER A 313 18.72 -1.70 -26.66
N GLU A 314 19.75 -1.70 -27.51
CA GLU A 314 21.13 -2.04 -27.10
C GLU A 314 21.68 -1.02 -26.09
N ALA A 315 21.25 0.24 -26.17
CA ALA A 315 21.66 1.30 -25.24
C ALA A 315 20.93 1.22 -23.87
N GLY A 316 19.84 0.46 -23.78
CA GLY A 316 18.96 0.44 -22.61
C GLY A 316 18.01 1.65 -22.54
N ASN A 317 16.86 1.43 -21.91
CA ASN A 317 15.87 2.46 -21.60
C ASN A 317 15.83 2.82 -20.10
N TYR A 318 16.54 2.09 -19.24
CA TYR A 318 16.62 2.35 -17.80
C TYR A 318 17.83 3.24 -17.47
N LEU A 319 17.57 4.31 -16.72
CA LEU A 319 18.58 5.16 -16.10
C LEU A 319 18.62 4.83 -14.60
N GLU A 320 19.74 4.32 -14.12
CA GLU A 320 19.87 3.97 -12.71
C GLU A 320 19.89 5.25 -11.86
N GLU A 321 19.04 5.34 -10.84
CA GLU A 321 18.83 6.59 -10.08
C GLU A 321 20.07 7.01 -9.29
N ALA A 322 20.83 6.04 -8.76
CA ALA A 322 22.03 6.30 -7.97
C ALA A 322 23.21 6.86 -8.80
N THR A 323 23.37 6.42 -10.05
CA THR A 323 24.51 6.77 -10.90
C THR A 323 24.16 7.76 -12.01
N GLY A 324 22.89 7.82 -12.41
CA GLY A 324 22.45 8.56 -13.59
C GLY A 324 22.97 7.98 -14.90
N GLU A 325 23.43 6.73 -14.92
CA GLU A 325 24.00 6.08 -16.10
C GLU A 325 23.05 5.03 -16.71
N ARG A 326 23.14 4.85 -18.03
CA ARG A 326 22.47 3.75 -18.73
C ARG A 326 23.44 2.59 -18.89
N LYS A 327 23.16 1.48 -18.19
CA LYS A 327 23.98 0.26 -18.22
C LYS A 327 23.57 -0.73 -19.32
N GLY A 328 22.89 -0.27 -20.39
CA GLY A 328 22.41 -1.15 -21.47
C GLY A 328 21.19 -2.01 -21.09
N THR A 329 20.60 -1.77 -19.92
CA THR A 329 19.46 -2.51 -19.38
C THR A 329 18.13 -1.86 -19.76
N ASN A 330 17.12 -2.69 -19.98
CA ASN A 330 15.79 -2.29 -20.41
C ASN A 330 14.76 -2.73 -19.37
N ILE A 331 13.91 -1.80 -18.95
CA ILE A 331 12.63 -2.08 -18.35
C ILE A 331 11.66 -2.40 -19.48
N LEU A 332 11.12 -3.61 -19.46
CA LEU A 332 10.17 -4.05 -20.47
C LEU A 332 8.83 -3.36 -20.20
N HIS A 333 8.29 -2.68 -21.21
CA HIS A 333 7.01 -1.98 -21.16
C HIS A 333 6.36 -2.01 -22.55
N LEU A 334 5.07 -1.69 -22.65
CA LEU A 334 4.32 -1.69 -23.90
C LEU A 334 4.13 -0.23 -24.39
N PRO A 335 4.93 0.25 -25.37
CA PRO A 335 4.90 1.65 -25.81
C PRO A 335 3.57 2.04 -26.47
N GLY A 336 2.80 1.06 -26.95
CA GLY A 336 1.48 1.27 -27.55
C GLY A 336 0.55 0.07 -27.35
N PRO A 337 -0.72 0.19 -27.76
CA PRO A 337 -1.68 -0.90 -27.74
C PRO A 337 -1.23 -2.07 -28.62
N LEU A 338 -1.41 -3.31 -28.13
CA LEU A 338 -1.05 -4.51 -28.90
C LEU A 338 -1.88 -4.66 -30.19
N ALA A 339 -3.09 -4.08 -30.24
CA ALA A 339 -3.93 -4.08 -31.43
C ALA A 339 -3.28 -3.37 -32.63
N GLU A 340 -2.57 -2.25 -32.39
CA GLU A 340 -1.84 -1.53 -33.44
C GLU A 340 -0.68 -2.36 -33.97
N LEU A 341 0.04 -3.03 -33.06
CA LEU A 341 1.15 -3.89 -33.43
C LEU A 341 0.70 -5.14 -34.19
N ALA A 342 -0.45 -5.73 -33.81
CA ALA A 342 -1.04 -6.86 -34.51
C ALA A 342 -1.32 -6.50 -35.99
N GLN A 343 -1.85 -5.29 -36.24
CA GLN A 343 -2.06 -4.77 -37.59
C GLN A 343 -0.75 -4.58 -38.36
N GLU A 344 0.30 -4.03 -37.73
CA GLU A 344 1.63 -3.85 -38.35
C GLU A 344 2.22 -5.19 -38.84
N TYR A 345 2.02 -6.26 -38.06
CA TYR A 345 2.52 -7.61 -38.38
C TYR A 345 1.55 -8.45 -39.24
N GLY A 346 0.37 -7.92 -39.58
CA GLY A 346 -0.66 -8.66 -40.32
C GLY A 346 -1.20 -9.88 -39.55
N LEU A 347 -1.17 -9.85 -38.22
CA LEU A 347 -1.66 -10.90 -37.33
C LEU A 347 -3.02 -10.49 -36.74
N SER A 348 -3.83 -11.48 -36.36
CA SER A 348 -4.92 -11.21 -35.43
C SER A 348 -4.39 -10.92 -34.02
N GLU A 349 -5.15 -10.16 -33.23
CA GLU A 349 -4.77 -9.89 -31.82
C GLU A 349 -4.57 -11.18 -31.01
N GLY A 350 -5.39 -12.20 -31.26
CA GLY A 350 -5.28 -13.51 -30.59
C GLY A 350 -3.99 -14.25 -30.96
N GLU A 351 -3.55 -14.18 -32.22
CA GLU A 351 -2.28 -14.78 -32.65
C GLU A 351 -1.09 -14.05 -32.04
N LEU A 352 -1.09 -12.71 -32.06
CA LEU A 352 -0.04 -11.92 -31.42
C LEU A 352 0.01 -12.22 -29.91
N HIS A 353 -1.14 -12.25 -29.23
CA HIS A 353 -1.21 -12.57 -27.80
C HIS A 353 -0.63 -13.95 -27.50
N LYS A 354 -0.93 -14.96 -28.33
CA LYS A 354 -0.38 -16.32 -28.18
C LYS A 354 1.14 -16.34 -28.35
N GLN A 355 1.67 -15.64 -29.36
CA GLN A 355 3.12 -15.53 -29.56
C GLN A 355 3.78 -14.81 -28.39
N LEU A 356 3.19 -13.71 -27.91
CA LEU A 356 3.69 -12.98 -26.75
C LEU A 356 3.68 -13.80 -25.48
N GLN A 357 2.67 -14.65 -25.28
CA GLN A 357 2.64 -15.52 -24.12
C GLN A 357 3.78 -16.55 -24.15
N GLN A 358 4.13 -17.08 -25.32
CA GLN A 358 5.29 -17.98 -25.48
C GLN A 358 6.61 -17.25 -25.20
N ILE A 359 6.76 -16.02 -25.71
CA ILE A 359 7.92 -15.16 -25.43
C ILE A 359 8.03 -14.89 -23.93
N ARG A 360 6.94 -14.47 -23.27
CA ARG A 360 6.89 -14.23 -21.82
C ARG A 360 7.28 -15.47 -21.03
N GLN A 361 6.79 -16.65 -21.40
CA GLN A 361 7.16 -17.91 -20.73
C GLN A 361 8.66 -18.23 -20.87
N LYS A 362 9.25 -18.02 -22.04
CA LYS A 362 10.69 -18.24 -22.26
C LYS A 362 11.55 -17.24 -21.49
N LEU A 363 11.17 -15.97 -21.52
CA LEU A 363 11.84 -14.93 -20.73
C LEU A 363 11.67 -15.18 -19.23
N PHE A 364 10.50 -15.63 -18.77
CA PHE A 364 10.28 -16.01 -17.39
C PHE A 364 11.21 -17.17 -16.99
N ALA A 365 11.26 -18.23 -17.79
CA ALA A 365 12.15 -19.38 -17.53
C ALA A 365 13.65 -19.00 -17.55
N ALA A 366 14.04 -18.01 -18.35
CA ALA A 366 15.41 -17.48 -18.37
C ALA A 366 15.70 -16.56 -17.15
N ARG A 367 14.69 -15.88 -16.62
CA ARG A 367 14.80 -15.03 -15.42
C ARG A 367 14.82 -15.82 -14.13
N GLU A 368 14.07 -16.91 -14.06
CA GLU A 368 13.84 -17.69 -12.84
C GLU A 368 15.12 -18.13 -12.10
N PRO A 369 16.23 -18.51 -12.76
CA PRO A 369 17.47 -18.89 -12.09
C PRO A 369 18.30 -17.72 -11.55
N ARG A 370 17.92 -16.46 -11.83
CA ARG A 370 18.59 -15.27 -11.28
C ARG A 370 18.43 -15.25 -9.76
N VAL A 371 19.29 -14.49 -9.07
CA VAL A 371 19.10 -14.23 -7.65
C VAL A 371 17.80 -13.43 -7.46
N HIS A 372 16.83 -14.03 -6.79
CA HIS A 372 15.55 -13.38 -6.51
C HIS A 372 15.74 -12.25 -5.48
N PRO A 373 14.94 -11.17 -5.55
CA PRO A 373 14.88 -10.19 -4.47
C PRO A 373 14.53 -10.85 -3.14
N PHE A 374 14.96 -10.25 -2.04
CA PHE A 374 14.60 -10.76 -0.73
C PHE A 374 13.08 -10.76 -0.54
N LYS A 375 12.54 -11.87 -0.03
CA LYS A 375 11.11 -12.01 0.25
C LYS A 375 10.88 -11.86 1.75
N ASP A 376 10.10 -10.85 2.12
CA ASP A 376 9.67 -10.69 3.50
C ASP A 376 8.52 -11.65 3.80
N THR A 377 8.86 -12.74 4.49
CA THR A 377 7.94 -13.84 4.78
C THR A 377 7.03 -13.59 5.98
N LYS A 378 7.03 -12.37 6.55
CA LYS A 378 6.03 -12.02 7.56
C LYS A 378 4.64 -11.99 6.91
N ILE A 379 3.66 -12.48 7.66
CA ILE A 379 2.25 -12.48 7.28
C ILE A 379 1.56 -11.49 8.21
N LEU A 380 0.98 -10.43 7.63
CA LEU A 380 0.28 -9.37 8.35
C LEU A 380 -1.22 -9.52 8.18
N THR A 381 -1.97 -9.42 9.28
CA THR A 381 -3.43 -9.65 9.28
C THR A 381 -4.16 -8.64 8.40
N ASP A 382 -3.84 -7.36 8.51
CA ASP A 382 -4.36 -6.28 7.66
C ASP A 382 -4.20 -6.59 6.15
N TRP A 383 -2.98 -6.87 5.66
CA TRP A 383 -2.72 -7.07 4.24
C TRP A 383 -3.30 -8.39 3.72
N ASN A 384 -3.37 -9.41 4.57
CA ASN A 384 -4.08 -10.65 4.25
C ASN A 384 -5.59 -10.44 4.20
N GLY A 385 -6.15 -9.53 5.00
CA GLY A 385 -7.54 -9.09 4.91
C GLY A 385 -7.87 -8.41 3.58
N LEU A 386 -6.98 -7.54 3.08
CA LEU A 386 -7.10 -6.93 1.75
C LEU A 386 -7.01 -7.98 0.64
N MET A 387 -6.03 -8.89 0.71
CA MET A 387 -5.87 -9.95 -0.29
C MET A 387 -7.05 -10.92 -0.28
N LEU A 388 -7.61 -11.23 0.90
CA LEU A 388 -8.84 -12.00 1.05
C LEU A 388 -10.01 -11.34 0.31
N ALA A 389 -10.19 -10.02 0.48
CA ALA A 389 -11.22 -9.26 -0.24
C ALA A 389 -11.01 -9.34 -1.77
N ALA A 390 -9.76 -9.16 -2.23
CA ALA A 390 -9.41 -9.22 -3.65
C ALA A 390 -9.69 -10.60 -4.26
N LEU A 391 -9.27 -11.69 -3.61
CA LEU A 391 -9.49 -13.07 -4.07
C LEU A 391 -10.97 -13.43 -4.09
N ALA A 392 -11.73 -13.06 -3.06
CA ALA A 392 -13.16 -13.33 -2.98
C ALA A 392 -13.94 -12.55 -4.06
N LEU A 393 -13.64 -11.27 -4.24
CA LEU A 393 -14.25 -10.42 -5.27
C LEU A 393 -13.95 -10.95 -6.67
N ALA A 394 -12.67 -11.17 -6.99
CA ALA A 394 -12.24 -11.66 -8.30
C ALA A 394 -12.73 -13.08 -8.58
N GLY A 395 -12.69 -13.97 -7.59
CA GLY A 395 -13.19 -15.34 -7.72
C GLY A 395 -14.68 -15.37 -8.08
N ARG A 396 -15.51 -14.55 -7.41
CA ARG A 396 -16.94 -14.40 -7.72
C ARG A 396 -17.14 -13.75 -9.10
N ALA A 397 -16.49 -12.62 -9.34
CA ALA A 397 -16.72 -11.81 -10.54
C ALA A 397 -16.25 -12.52 -11.81
N LEU A 398 -15.07 -13.14 -11.79
CA LEU A 398 -14.43 -13.77 -12.95
C LEU A 398 -14.75 -15.26 -13.11
N GLY A 399 -15.45 -15.87 -12.14
CA GLY A 399 -15.77 -17.31 -12.14
C GLY A 399 -14.55 -18.21 -11.92
N GLU A 400 -13.60 -17.79 -11.08
CA GLU A 400 -12.33 -18.49 -10.84
C GLU A 400 -12.33 -19.16 -9.46
N GLU A 401 -12.74 -20.43 -9.39
CA GLU A 401 -12.85 -21.19 -8.13
C GLU A 401 -11.53 -21.27 -7.36
N ARG A 402 -10.39 -21.33 -8.06
CA ARG A 402 -9.06 -21.38 -7.44
C ARG A 402 -8.76 -20.15 -6.58
N PHE A 403 -9.31 -18.98 -6.92
CA PHE A 403 -9.16 -17.78 -6.09
C PHE A 403 -10.01 -17.88 -4.82
N LEU A 404 -11.22 -18.43 -4.91
CA LEU A 404 -12.07 -18.69 -3.74
C LEU A 404 -11.47 -19.75 -2.81
N GLN A 405 -10.81 -20.76 -3.37
CA GLN A 405 -10.08 -21.77 -2.59
C GLN A 405 -8.91 -21.12 -1.83
N ALA A 406 -8.09 -20.30 -2.50
CA ALA A 406 -7.00 -19.59 -1.85
C ALA A 406 -7.48 -18.62 -0.75
N ALA A 407 -8.61 -17.93 -0.99
CA ALA A 407 -9.27 -17.11 0.04
C ALA A 407 -9.68 -17.94 1.26
N THR A 408 -10.25 -19.13 1.04
CA THR A 408 -10.66 -20.06 2.10
C THR A 408 -9.45 -20.59 2.88
N ASP A 409 -8.35 -20.89 2.20
CA ASP A 409 -7.12 -21.35 2.85
C ASP A 409 -6.48 -20.24 3.70
N CYS A 410 -6.47 -19.01 3.19
CA CYS A 410 -5.99 -17.82 3.91
C CYS A 410 -6.81 -17.56 5.18
N ILE A 411 -8.14 -17.56 5.09
CA ILE A 411 -8.98 -17.26 6.25
C ILE A 411 -8.93 -18.36 7.32
N ARG A 412 -8.75 -19.63 6.91
CA ARG A 412 -8.44 -20.74 7.84
C ARG A 412 -7.11 -20.48 8.54
N PHE A 413 -6.06 -20.12 7.81
CA PHE A 413 -4.76 -19.77 8.40
C PHE A 413 -4.88 -18.65 9.43
N VAL A 414 -5.57 -17.55 9.09
CA VAL A 414 -5.76 -16.41 10.02
C VAL A 414 -6.51 -16.86 11.29
N ARG A 415 -7.53 -17.71 11.14
CA ARG A 415 -8.30 -18.23 12.27
C ARG A 415 -7.47 -19.11 13.20
N GLU A 416 -6.61 -19.95 12.64
CA GLU A 416 -5.84 -20.92 13.40
C GLU A 416 -4.54 -20.34 13.99
N GLN A 417 -3.87 -19.46 13.25
CA GLN A 417 -2.53 -18.97 13.58
C GLN A 417 -2.52 -17.53 14.10
N LEU A 418 -3.44 -16.68 13.64
CA LEU A 418 -3.46 -15.24 13.93
C LEU A 418 -4.62 -14.83 14.84
N THR A 419 -5.30 -15.79 15.46
CA THR A 419 -6.40 -15.52 16.41
C THR A 419 -6.06 -16.12 17.77
N THR A 420 -6.14 -15.30 18.82
CA THR A 420 -5.96 -15.73 20.20
C THR A 420 -7.09 -16.67 20.64
N LYS A 421 -6.88 -17.43 21.72
CA LYS A 421 -7.94 -18.23 22.36
C LYS A 421 -9.15 -17.41 22.82
N ALA A 422 -8.96 -16.11 23.05
CA ALA A 422 -10.00 -15.16 23.44
C ALA A 422 -10.71 -14.51 22.25
N GLY A 423 -10.36 -14.86 21.01
CA GLY A 423 -10.97 -14.34 19.78
C GLY A 423 -10.35 -13.05 19.24
N LYS A 424 -9.43 -12.39 19.95
CA LYS A 424 -8.67 -11.24 19.44
C LYS A 424 -7.66 -11.65 18.37
N LEU A 425 -7.41 -10.78 17.41
CA LEU A 425 -6.40 -10.97 16.37
C LEU A 425 -4.98 -10.62 16.87
N TYR A 426 -4.00 -11.33 16.32
CA TYR A 426 -2.60 -10.92 16.29
C TYR A 426 -2.33 -10.08 15.05
N LYS A 427 -1.36 -9.17 15.10
CA LYS A 427 -0.96 -8.38 13.93
C LYS A 427 -0.11 -9.18 12.96
N ARG A 428 0.86 -9.95 13.47
CA ARG A 428 1.85 -10.64 12.64
C ARG A 428 1.98 -12.12 12.95
N TRP A 429 2.32 -12.87 11.92
CA TRP A 429 2.86 -14.22 12.01
C TRP A 429 4.19 -14.26 11.26
N ARG A 430 5.21 -14.83 11.89
CA ARG A 430 6.54 -14.99 11.28
C ARG A 430 7.26 -16.19 11.89
N GLU A 431 7.85 -17.03 11.06
CA GLU A 431 8.71 -18.15 11.48
C GLU A 431 8.05 -19.07 12.56
N GLY A 432 6.74 -19.29 12.45
CA GLY A 432 5.99 -20.15 13.39
C GLY A 432 5.46 -19.44 14.64
N GLU A 433 5.69 -18.13 14.78
CA GLU A 433 5.25 -17.33 15.92
C GLU A 433 4.21 -16.29 15.49
N ALA A 434 3.06 -16.28 16.16
CA ALA A 434 2.10 -15.19 16.12
C ALA A 434 2.38 -14.19 17.25
N ALA A 435 2.46 -12.91 16.92
CA ALA A 435 2.87 -11.86 17.85
C ALA A 435 2.22 -10.52 17.55
N LEU A 436 2.37 -9.62 18.52
CA LEU A 436 1.88 -8.24 18.54
C LEU A 436 0.34 -8.13 18.55
N PRO A 437 -0.22 -7.21 19.37
CA PRO A 437 -1.65 -6.98 19.35
C PRO A 437 -2.08 -6.40 17.99
N ALA A 438 -3.18 -6.90 17.44
CA ALA A 438 -3.78 -6.32 16.25
C ALA A 438 -4.20 -4.85 16.46
N GLN A 439 -4.26 -4.12 15.36
CA GLN A 439 -4.65 -2.72 15.28
C GLN A 439 -5.95 -2.59 14.49
N LEU A 440 -6.49 -1.37 14.41
CA LEU A 440 -7.72 -1.06 13.69
C LEU A 440 -7.74 -1.67 12.28
N ASP A 441 -6.67 -1.48 11.51
CA ASP A 441 -6.58 -1.92 10.12
C ASP A 441 -6.67 -3.45 9.98
N ASP A 442 -6.09 -4.19 10.94
CA ASP A 442 -6.14 -5.66 10.97
C ASP A 442 -7.59 -6.16 11.06
N TYR A 443 -8.41 -5.52 11.91
CA TYR A 443 -9.83 -5.84 12.01
C TYR A 443 -10.61 -5.32 10.80
N ALA A 444 -10.42 -4.06 10.41
CA ALA A 444 -11.19 -3.43 9.36
C ALA A 444 -11.01 -4.16 8.02
N PHE A 445 -9.79 -4.52 7.64
CA PHE A 445 -9.53 -5.18 6.37
C PHE A 445 -9.93 -6.66 6.40
N LEU A 446 -9.73 -7.36 7.51
CA LEU A 446 -10.18 -8.75 7.64
C LEU A 446 -11.70 -8.87 7.61
N ILE A 447 -12.42 -7.95 8.28
CA ILE A 447 -13.89 -7.88 8.22
C ILE A 447 -14.34 -7.61 6.78
N TRP A 448 -13.67 -6.72 6.04
CA TRP A 448 -13.97 -6.49 4.64
C TRP A 448 -13.80 -7.77 3.81
N GLY A 449 -12.69 -8.47 3.97
CA GLY A 449 -12.44 -9.76 3.31
C GLY A 449 -13.48 -10.83 3.65
N LEU A 450 -13.91 -10.94 4.92
CA LEU A 450 -14.95 -11.87 5.35
C LEU A 450 -16.32 -11.55 4.74
N ILE A 451 -16.67 -10.26 4.61
CA ILE A 451 -17.90 -9.84 3.92
C ILE A 451 -17.83 -10.24 2.44
N GLU A 452 -16.72 -10.00 1.75
CA GLU A 452 -16.58 -10.40 0.35
C GLU A 452 -16.63 -11.92 0.17
N LEU A 453 -15.98 -12.67 1.06
CA LEU A 453 -15.99 -14.14 1.02
C LEU A 453 -17.38 -14.70 1.30
N HIS A 454 -18.12 -14.12 2.25
CA HIS A 454 -19.53 -14.43 2.46
C HIS A 454 -20.35 -14.17 1.20
N SER A 455 -20.21 -13.00 0.57
CA SER A 455 -20.93 -12.68 -0.66
C SER A 455 -20.56 -13.62 -1.82
N ALA A 456 -19.32 -14.12 -1.88
CA ALA A 456 -18.87 -15.07 -2.91
C ALA A 456 -19.34 -16.51 -2.69
N THR A 457 -19.39 -16.96 -1.44
CA THR A 457 -19.65 -18.38 -1.10
C THR A 457 -21.04 -18.64 -0.55
N GLN A 458 -21.72 -17.60 -0.09
CA GLN A 458 -22.98 -17.66 0.66
C GLN A 458 -22.89 -18.46 1.97
N ASP A 459 -21.66 -18.71 2.47
CA ASP A 459 -21.47 -19.42 3.73
C ASP A 459 -21.67 -18.46 4.91
N PRO A 460 -22.66 -18.71 5.80
CA PRO A 460 -22.97 -17.81 6.91
C PRO A 460 -21.88 -17.75 7.98
N GLN A 461 -20.93 -18.70 8.02
CA GLN A 461 -19.87 -18.70 9.03
C GLN A 461 -18.95 -17.47 8.92
N TYR A 462 -18.73 -16.98 7.69
CA TYR A 462 -17.89 -15.82 7.45
C TYR A 462 -18.56 -14.53 7.91
N LEU A 463 -19.88 -14.40 7.67
CA LEU A 463 -20.66 -13.27 8.19
C LEU A 463 -20.72 -13.28 9.72
N ALA A 464 -20.91 -14.45 10.33
CA ALA A 464 -20.91 -14.59 11.78
C ALA A 464 -19.58 -14.14 12.38
N TRP A 465 -18.45 -14.58 11.80
CA TRP A 465 -17.14 -14.17 12.30
C TRP A 465 -16.84 -12.69 12.04
N ALA A 466 -17.29 -12.11 10.92
CA ALA A 466 -17.19 -10.68 10.67
C ALA A 466 -17.89 -9.86 11.77
N LEU A 467 -19.05 -10.30 12.25
CA LEU A 467 -19.78 -9.65 13.35
C LEU A 467 -19.07 -9.81 14.70
N GLU A 468 -18.47 -10.96 14.98
CA GLU A 468 -17.66 -11.17 16.19
C GLU A 468 -16.46 -10.21 16.22
N LEU A 469 -15.73 -10.11 15.10
CA LEU A 469 -14.59 -9.21 14.96
C LEU A 469 -15.02 -7.73 15.03
N GLN A 470 -16.15 -7.37 14.42
CA GLN A 470 -16.73 -6.02 14.54
C GLN A 470 -17.06 -5.68 16.00
N GLY A 471 -17.57 -6.65 16.77
CA GLY A 471 -17.83 -6.49 18.19
C GLY A 471 -16.56 -6.22 19.01
N ILE A 472 -15.48 -6.95 18.73
CA ILE A 472 -14.16 -6.73 19.36
C ILE A 472 -13.61 -5.35 18.99
N LEU A 473 -13.72 -4.97 17.72
CA LEU A 473 -13.29 -3.66 17.22
C LEU A 473 -14.00 -2.53 17.97
N VAL A 474 -15.33 -2.61 18.09
CA VAL A 474 -16.14 -1.70 18.89
C VAL A 474 -15.69 -1.66 20.33
N GLN A 475 -15.55 -2.81 20.99
CA GLN A 475 -15.24 -2.87 22.42
C GLN A 475 -13.89 -2.23 22.79
N HIS A 476 -12.88 -2.37 21.94
CA HIS A 476 -11.51 -2.01 22.30
C HIS A 476 -10.99 -0.74 21.62
N TYR A 477 -11.55 -0.37 20.48
CA TYR A 477 -10.99 0.69 19.62
C TYR A 477 -11.93 1.88 19.46
N TRP A 478 -13.23 1.74 19.74
CA TRP A 478 -14.19 2.84 19.59
C TRP A 478 -13.94 3.98 20.59
N ASP A 479 -14.00 5.21 20.10
CA ASP A 479 -14.03 6.41 20.94
C ASP A 479 -15.48 6.75 21.32
N GLU A 480 -15.92 6.35 22.51
CA GLU A 480 -17.25 6.65 23.05
C GLU A 480 -17.56 8.15 23.15
N GLY A 481 -16.53 9.00 23.24
CA GLY A 481 -16.70 10.45 23.40
C GLY A 481 -16.87 11.18 22.06
N GLN A 482 -16.08 10.81 21.05
CA GLN A 482 -15.97 11.58 19.80
C GLN A 482 -16.37 10.78 18.55
N GLY A 483 -16.57 9.48 18.66
CA GLY A 483 -16.70 8.58 17.52
C GLY A 483 -15.38 8.36 16.78
N GLY A 484 -15.44 7.43 15.83
CA GLY A 484 -14.25 6.91 15.16
C GLY A 484 -13.52 5.87 16.02
N PHE A 485 -12.61 5.16 15.38
CA PHE A 485 -11.77 4.15 16.01
C PHE A 485 -10.35 4.66 16.17
N PHE A 486 -9.78 4.40 17.35
CA PHE A 486 -8.34 4.51 17.59
C PHE A 486 -7.59 3.41 16.85
N LEU A 487 -6.37 3.70 16.41
CA LEU A 487 -5.50 2.72 15.75
C LEU A 487 -5.13 1.56 16.68
N THR A 488 -4.89 1.85 17.96
CA THR A 488 -4.50 0.86 18.99
C THR A 488 -5.64 0.57 19.96
N ALA A 489 -5.66 -0.64 20.52
CA ALA A 489 -6.64 -1.04 21.52
C ALA A 489 -6.48 -0.25 22.83
N ASN A 490 -7.56 -0.14 23.61
CA ASN A 490 -7.55 0.50 24.93
C ASN A 490 -6.77 -0.28 25.99
N ASP A 491 -6.43 -1.54 25.71
CA ASP A 491 -5.62 -2.43 26.56
C ASP A 491 -4.24 -2.77 25.95
N ALA A 492 -3.82 -2.01 24.92
CA ALA A 492 -2.48 -2.11 24.33
C ALA A 492 -1.42 -1.33 25.14
N GLU A 493 -0.15 -1.41 24.70
CA GLU A 493 0.94 -0.61 25.25
C GLU A 493 0.59 0.89 25.20
N GLU A 494 0.83 1.61 26.30
CA GLU A 494 0.63 3.05 26.36
C GLU A 494 1.70 3.80 25.54
N LEU A 495 1.24 4.49 24.49
CA LEU A 495 2.02 5.41 23.67
C LEU A 495 1.70 6.86 24.04
N LEU A 496 2.49 7.81 23.51
CA LEU A 496 2.30 9.25 23.73
C LEU A 496 0.87 9.73 23.44
N MET A 497 0.22 9.10 22.45
CA MET A 497 -1.17 9.28 22.09
C MET A 497 -1.68 8.02 21.39
N ARG A 498 -3.00 7.83 21.36
CA ARG A 498 -3.66 6.85 20.50
C ARG A 498 -4.13 7.57 19.22
N PRO A 499 -3.51 7.33 18.06
CA PRO A 499 -3.91 7.99 16.82
C PRO A 499 -5.34 7.60 16.41
N LYS A 500 -6.04 8.55 15.79
CA LYS A 500 -7.28 8.31 15.03
C LYS A 500 -7.07 8.89 13.63
N GLU A 501 -6.92 8.02 12.65
CA GLU A 501 -6.64 8.43 11.27
C GLU A 501 -7.78 8.01 10.34
N ILE A 502 -8.11 8.90 9.41
CA ILE A 502 -9.08 8.68 8.33
C ILE A 502 -8.45 8.86 6.95
N TYR A 503 -7.24 9.43 6.87
CA TYR A 503 -6.55 9.73 5.62
C TYR A 503 -6.27 8.46 4.80
N ASP A 504 -6.78 8.43 3.57
CA ASP A 504 -6.55 7.34 2.64
C ASP A 504 -5.25 7.63 1.87
N GLY A 505 -4.16 6.98 2.30
CA GLY A 505 -2.81 7.18 1.76
C GLY A 505 -2.52 6.30 0.55
N ALA A 506 -1.53 5.40 0.67
CA ALA A 506 -1.31 4.36 -0.36
C ALA A 506 -2.47 3.35 -0.39
N ILE A 507 -3.01 3.05 0.80
CA ILE A 507 -4.19 2.20 1.02
C ILE A 507 -5.25 2.97 1.82
N PRO A 508 -6.52 2.53 1.79
CA PRO A 508 -7.56 3.10 2.64
C PRO A 508 -7.18 3.06 4.13
N SER A 509 -7.64 4.03 4.91
CA SER A 509 -7.52 3.95 6.37
C SER A 509 -8.47 2.91 6.97
N GLY A 510 -8.12 2.34 8.12
CA GLY A 510 -9.01 1.44 8.84
C GLY A 510 -10.34 2.08 9.24
N ASN A 511 -10.39 3.40 9.52
CA ASN A 511 -11.66 4.08 9.77
C ASN A 511 -12.52 4.19 8.49
N SER A 512 -11.92 4.47 7.34
CA SER A 512 -12.63 4.51 6.04
C SER A 512 -13.24 3.15 5.73
N VAL A 513 -12.49 2.06 5.93
CA VAL A 513 -12.98 0.70 5.68
C VAL A 513 -14.00 0.27 6.74
N ALA A 514 -13.77 0.57 8.01
CA ALA A 514 -14.72 0.27 9.09
C ALA A 514 -16.07 0.98 8.89
N MET A 515 -16.07 2.18 8.30
CA MET A 515 -17.31 2.89 7.93
C MET A 515 -18.12 2.10 6.91
N LEU A 516 -17.48 1.64 5.81
CA LEU A 516 -18.15 0.82 4.80
C LEU A 516 -18.62 -0.52 5.38
N ASN A 517 -17.77 -1.20 6.14
CA ASN A 517 -18.10 -2.49 6.76
C ASN A 517 -19.30 -2.37 7.68
N SER A 518 -19.34 -1.34 8.53
CA SER A 518 -20.46 -1.12 9.45
C SER A 518 -21.77 -0.92 8.69
N LEU A 519 -21.76 -0.18 7.57
CA LEU A 519 -22.92 0.00 6.70
C LEU A 519 -23.35 -1.31 6.02
N ARG A 520 -22.40 -2.08 5.48
CA ARG A 520 -22.69 -3.35 4.80
C ARG A 520 -23.21 -4.40 5.78
N LEU A 521 -22.58 -4.55 6.95
CA LEU A 521 -23.06 -5.46 7.99
C LEU A 521 -24.45 -5.04 8.50
N ALA A 522 -24.73 -3.74 8.63
CA ALA A 522 -26.07 -3.27 8.97
C ALA A 522 -27.12 -3.70 7.95
N ARG A 523 -26.83 -3.57 6.66
CA ARG A 523 -27.75 -3.97 5.58
C ARG A 523 -27.96 -5.50 5.55
N LEU A 524 -26.89 -6.27 5.66
CA LEU A 524 -26.93 -7.74 5.67
C LEU A 524 -27.66 -8.33 6.89
N THR A 525 -27.67 -7.63 8.03
CA THR A 525 -28.19 -8.18 9.30
C THR A 525 -29.43 -7.48 9.85
N GLY A 526 -29.77 -6.29 9.33
CA GLY A 526 -30.82 -5.43 9.87
C GLY A 526 -30.49 -4.79 11.24
N GLN A 527 -29.24 -4.87 11.72
CA GLN A 527 -28.85 -4.32 13.01
C GLN A 527 -28.55 -2.82 12.92
N SER A 528 -29.53 -1.98 13.27
CA SER A 528 -29.42 -0.51 13.18
C SER A 528 -28.23 0.09 13.94
N LYS A 529 -27.80 -0.55 15.05
CA LYS A 529 -26.65 -0.12 15.84
C LYS A 529 -25.35 -0.09 15.03
N LEU A 530 -25.21 -0.92 14.01
CA LEU A 530 -24.06 -0.89 13.11
C LEU A 530 -24.03 0.38 12.26
N GLU A 531 -25.19 0.91 11.85
CA GLU A 531 -25.26 2.21 11.16
C GLU A 531 -24.82 3.37 12.07
N GLU A 532 -25.15 3.30 13.37
CA GLU A 532 -24.74 4.32 14.34
C GLU A 532 -23.22 4.44 14.45
N TYR A 533 -22.47 3.33 14.34
CA TYR A 533 -21.00 3.36 14.28
C TYR A 533 -20.50 4.06 13.02
N ALA A 534 -21.05 3.74 11.85
CA ALA A 534 -20.71 4.43 10.61
C ALA A 534 -20.98 5.95 10.71
N MET A 535 -22.13 6.34 11.27
CA MET A 535 -22.48 7.73 11.53
C MET A 535 -21.60 8.41 12.58
N GLY A 536 -21.04 7.66 13.54
CA GLY A 536 -20.08 8.18 14.50
C GLY A 536 -18.72 8.46 13.88
N ILE A 537 -18.20 7.55 13.02
CA ILE A 537 -16.97 7.78 12.24
C ILE A 537 -17.14 9.02 11.37
N TRP A 538 -18.27 9.08 10.66
CA TRP A 538 -18.63 10.23 9.85
C TRP A 538 -18.52 11.56 10.62
N ARG A 539 -19.20 11.65 11.77
CA ARG A 539 -19.22 12.88 12.58
C ARG A 539 -17.83 13.26 13.09
N ALA A 540 -17.01 12.27 13.44
CA ALA A 540 -15.64 12.48 13.90
C ALA A 540 -14.75 13.12 12.82
N PHE A 541 -14.98 12.78 11.54
CA PHE A 541 -14.08 13.15 10.45
C PHE A 541 -14.69 14.07 9.39
N ALA A 542 -15.96 14.47 9.51
CA ALA A 542 -16.66 15.27 8.51
C ALA A 542 -15.93 16.57 8.14
N SER A 543 -15.34 17.28 9.11
CA SER A 543 -14.58 18.50 8.80
C SER A 543 -13.38 18.24 7.91
N GLN A 544 -12.62 17.17 8.19
CA GLN A 544 -11.43 16.79 7.42
C GLN A 544 -11.83 16.38 6.00
N ILE A 545 -12.85 15.53 5.89
CA ILE A 545 -13.37 15.05 4.60
C ILE A 545 -13.91 16.21 3.76
N ALA A 546 -14.67 17.14 4.35
CA ALA A 546 -15.22 18.29 3.62
C ALA A 546 -14.15 19.25 3.09
N GLN A 547 -13.03 19.40 3.81
CA GLN A 547 -11.93 20.30 3.43
C GLN A 547 -11.09 19.74 2.28
N GLN A 548 -10.82 18.42 2.27
CA GLN A 548 -10.02 17.77 1.23
C GLN A 548 -10.63 16.43 0.78
N PRO A 549 -11.81 16.41 0.14
CA PRO A 549 -12.54 15.17 -0.15
C PRO A 549 -11.71 14.08 -0.86
N ALA A 550 -10.88 14.47 -1.83
CA ALA A 550 -10.05 13.54 -2.61
C ALA A 550 -8.97 12.79 -1.81
N ALA A 551 -8.67 13.22 -0.58
CA ALA A 551 -7.75 12.54 0.34
C ALA A 551 -8.42 11.40 1.13
N TYR A 552 -9.73 11.18 0.92
CA TYR A 552 -10.57 10.26 1.69
C TYR A 552 -11.51 9.45 0.78
N SER A 553 -11.05 9.09 -0.43
CA SER A 553 -11.89 8.50 -1.47
C SER A 553 -12.58 7.19 -1.08
N PHE A 554 -11.99 6.39 -0.17
CA PHE A 554 -12.65 5.19 0.33
C PHE A 554 -13.76 5.53 1.32
N ALA A 555 -13.54 6.52 2.22
CA ALA A 555 -14.62 7.04 3.05
C ALA A 555 -15.74 7.66 2.19
N LEU A 556 -15.41 8.34 1.09
CA LEU A 556 -16.40 8.83 0.14
C LEU A 556 -17.16 7.71 -0.58
N SER A 557 -16.55 6.55 -0.80
CA SER A 557 -17.27 5.38 -1.29
C SER A 557 -18.28 4.83 -0.28
N ALA A 558 -17.97 4.90 1.02
CA ALA A 558 -18.91 4.54 2.06
C ALA A 558 -20.05 5.56 2.19
N LEU A 559 -19.75 6.86 2.04
CA LEU A 559 -20.75 7.91 1.89
C LEU A 559 -21.69 7.62 0.70
N ASP A 560 -21.10 7.37 -0.45
CA ASP A 560 -21.79 7.01 -1.68
C ASP A 560 -22.77 5.84 -1.44
N PHE A 561 -22.29 4.75 -0.83
CA PHE A 561 -23.11 3.60 -0.43
C PHE A 561 -24.28 3.99 0.49
N ALA A 562 -24.05 4.86 1.48
CA ALA A 562 -25.08 5.32 2.41
C ALA A 562 -26.17 6.18 1.74
N LEU A 563 -25.81 7.02 0.75
CA LEU A 563 -26.77 7.87 0.02
C LEU A 563 -27.62 7.08 -0.98
N GLY A 564 -27.13 5.93 -1.44
CA GLY A 564 -27.79 5.12 -2.46
C GLY A 564 -27.85 5.76 -3.85
N PRO A 565 -28.59 5.15 -4.80
CA PRO A 565 -29.49 4.00 -4.59
C PRO A 565 -28.71 2.70 -4.34
N ALA A 566 -28.96 2.05 -3.20
CA ALA A 566 -28.42 0.72 -2.92
C ALA A 566 -29.40 -0.34 -3.44
N GLN A 567 -28.97 -1.12 -4.43
CA GLN A 567 -29.59 -2.41 -4.75
C GLN A 567 -28.53 -3.46 -4.39
N GLU A 568 -28.82 -4.29 -3.39
CA GLU A 568 -28.00 -5.47 -3.05
C GLU A 568 -28.24 -6.62 -4.02
#